data_AF-A0A7G8HHV0-F1
#
_entry.id   AF-A0A7G8HHV0-F1
#
_cell.length_a   1.000
_cell.length_b   1.000
_cell.length_c   1.000
_cell.angle_alpha   90.00
_cell.angle_beta   90.00
_cell.angle_gamma   90.00
#
_symmetry.space_group_name_H-M   'P 1'
#
loop_
_entity.id
_entity.type
_entity.pdbx_description
1 polymer ?
#
loop_
_entity_poly.entity_id
_entity_poly.type
_entity_poly.pdbx_seq_one_letter_code
_entity_poly.pdbx_strand_id
1 'polypeptide(L)' 'MAFVSRICATSRGSTIDAVGNGRYRVCDRDSHCAEVNGLWQAYETLRQQEQRPG' A
#
# COMPACT_ATOMS: atom_id res chain seq x y z
N MET A 1 -11.18 -9.53 14.87
CA MET A 1 -11.39 -8.94 13.53
C MET A 1 -10.08 -8.30 13.09
N ALA A 2 -9.57 -8.63 11.89
CA ALA A 2 -8.44 -7.90 11.34
C ALA A 2 -8.92 -6.48 10.99
N PHE A 3 -8.42 -5.46 11.68
CA PHE A 3 -8.73 -4.07 11.37
C PHE A 3 -7.90 -3.68 10.14
N VAL A 4 -8.55 -3.61 8.99
CA VAL A 4 -7.95 -3.10 7.76
C VAL A 4 -8.68 -1.80 7.42
N SER A 5 -7.95 -0.68 7.45
CA SER A 5 -8.48 0.64 7.14
C SER A 5 -7.76 1.24 5.95
N ARG A 6 -8.50 1.61 4.90
CA ARG A 6 -7.92 2.21 3.70
C ARG A 6 -7.49 3.64 3.96
N ILE A 7 -6.21 3.91 3.74
CA ILE A 7 -5.62 5.25 3.86
C ILE A 7 -5.59 5.94 2.50
N CYS A 8 -5.28 5.19 1.44
CA CYS A 8 -5.09 5.75 0.10
C CYS A 8 -5.57 4.77 -0.97
N ALA A 9 -6.14 5.32 -2.04
CA ALA A 9 -6.32 4.66 -3.32
C ALA A 9 -5.92 5.64 -4.43
N THR A 10 -5.12 5.17 -5.39
CA THR A 10 -4.70 5.99 -6.54
C THR A 10 -5.57 5.68 -7.75
N SER A 11 -5.62 6.62 -8.71
CA SER A 11 -6.33 6.41 -9.98
C SER A 11 -5.77 5.26 -10.82
N ARG A 12 -4.55 4.81 -10.53
CA ARG A 12 -3.92 3.65 -11.16
C ARG A 12 -4.35 2.31 -10.55
N GLY A 13 -5.12 2.33 -9.48
CA GLY A 13 -5.61 1.13 -8.79
C GLY A 13 -4.74 0.67 -7.63
N SER A 14 -3.66 1.40 -7.31
CA SER A 14 -2.81 1.08 -6.15
C SER A 14 -3.45 1.57 -4.85
N THR A 15 -3.14 0.91 -3.73
CA THR A 15 -3.77 1.19 -2.43
C THR A 15 -2.76 1.14 -1.28
N ILE A 16 -3.04 1.88 -0.21
CA ILE A 16 -2.40 1.72 1.09
C ILE A 16 -3.49 1.45 2.12
N ASP A 17 -3.39 0.32 2.80
CA ASP A 17 -4.29 -0.07 3.88
C ASP A 17 -3.50 -0.23 5.19
N ALA A 18 -3.96 0.38 6.29
CA ALA A 18 -3.44 0.13 7.63
C ALA A 18 -3.93 -1.22 8.14
N VAL A 19 -3.01 -2.08 8.57
CA VAL A 19 -3.30 -3.43 9.09
C VAL A 19 -3.01 -3.57 10.60
N GLY A 20 -2.66 -2.46 11.26
CA GLY A 20 -2.41 -2.37 12.69
C GLY A 20 -0.95 -2.50 13.11
N ASN A 21 -0.64 -2.11 14.34
CA ASN A 21 0.73 -2.12 14.93
C ASN A 21 1.76 -1.35 14.09
N GLY A 22 1.35 -0.23 13.49
CA GLY A 22 2.23 0.57 12.61
C GLY A 22 2.59 -0.12 11.30
N ARG A 23 1.90 -1.20 10.93
CA ARG A 23 2.06 -1.89 9.64
C ARG A 23 1.03 -1.45 8.63
N TYR A 24 1.46 -1.45 7.38
CA TYR A 24 0.69 -1.04 6.23
C TYR A 24 0.85 -2.06 5.13
N ARG A 25 -0.23 -2.33 4.41
CA ARG A 25 -0.26 -3.13 3.20
C ARG A 25 -0.40 -2.21 2.01
N VAL A 26 0.51 -2.34 1.05
CA VAL A 26 0.54 -1.56 -0.19
C VAL A 26 0.33 -2.51 -1.34
N CYS A 27 -0.77 -2.37 -2.08
CA CYS A 27 -1.05 -3.22 -3.24
C CYS A 27 -1.04 -2.39 -4.53
N ASP A 28 -0.50 -2.96 -5.60
CA ASP A 28 -0.61 -2.39 -6.94
C ASP A 28 -1.92 -2.82 -7.65
N ARG A 29 -2.08 -2.40 -8.91
CA ARG A 29 -3.24 -2.73 -9.75
C ARG A 29 -3.40 -4.23 -9.99
N ASP A 30 -2.30 -4.96 -10.09
CA ASP A 30 -2.26 -6.40 -10.36
C ASP A 30 -2.40 -7.22 -9.07
N SER A 31 -2.76 -6.54 -7.96
CA SER A 31 -2.92 -7.13 -6.63
C SER A 31 -1.62 -7.69 -6.04
N HIS A 32 -0.44 -7.24 -6.49
CA HIS A 32 0.80 -7.52 -5.79
C HIS A 32 0.91 -6.64 -4.56
N CYS A 33 0.83 -7.28 -3.39
CA CYS A 33 0.85 -6.58 -2.11
C CYS A 33 2.20 -6.74 -1.41
N ALA A 34 2.69 -5.64 -0.83
CA ALA A 34 3.82 -5.62 0.08
C ALA A 34 3.35 -5.13 1.46
N GLU A 35 3.79 -5.81 2.52
CA GLU A 35 3.59 -5.32 3.89
C GLU A 35 4.85 -4.63 4.39
N VAL A 36 4.70 -3.42 4.90
CA VAL A 36 5.81 -2.58 5.37
C VAL A 36 5.50 -1.96 6.72
N ASN A 37 6.56 -1.63 7.46
CA ASN A 37 6.46 -0.92 8.72
C ASN A 37 6.59 0.59 8.49
N GLY A 38 5.67 1.36 9.08
CA GLY A 38 5.67 2.81 9.01
C GLY A 38 4.99 3.36 7.75
N LEU A 39 4.26 4.48 7.93
CA LEU A 39 3.48 5.09 6.87
C LEU A 39 4.36 5.68 5.77
N TRP A 40 5.54 6.21 6.15
CA TRP A 40 6.51 6.74 5.19
C TRP A 40 6.99 5.67 4.22
N GLN A 41 7.35 4.48 4.73
CA GLN A 41 7.76 3.36 3.89
C GLN A 41 6.61 2.91 2.97
N ALA A 42 5.37 2.96 3.44
CA ALA A 42 4.20 2.64 2.62
C ALA A 42 4.05 3.58 1.42
N TYR A 43 4.24 4.89 1.61
CA TYR A 43 4.24 5.86 0.51
C TYR A 43 5.40 5.66 -0.45
N GLU A 44 6.62 5.38 0.05
CA GLU A 44 7.77 5.07 -0.81
C GLU A 44 7.54 3.82 -1.66
N THR A 45 7.00 2.75 -1.05
CA THR A 45 6.64 1.51 -1.76
C THR A 45 5.58 1.76 -2.83
N LEU A 46 4.53 2.53 -2.51
CA LEU A 46 3.49 2.92 -3.46
C LEU A 46 4.11 3.66 -4.65
N ARG A 47 4.96 4.66 -4.37
CA ARG A 47 5.65 5.46 -5.39
C ARG A 47 6.53 4.61 -6.30
N GLN A 48 7.17 3.58 -5.78
CA GLN A 48 8.00 2.65 -6.57
C GLN A 48 7.16 1.73 -7.45
N GLN A 49 6.10 1.14 -6.90
CA GLN A 49 5.16 0.29 -7.66
C GLN A 49 4.55 1.07 -8.83
N GLU A 50 4.18 2.30 -8.57
CA GLU A 50 3.60 3.19 -9.55
C GLU A 50 4.58 3.67 -10.64
N GLN A 51 5.89 3.63 -10.40
CA GLN A 51 6.91 3.98 -11.40
C GLN A 51 7.31 2.81 -12.29
N ARG A 52 6.90 1.58 -11.96
CA ARG A 52 7.16 0.43 -12.83
C ARG A 52 6.26 0.52 -14.06
N PRO A 53 6.82 0.49 -15.28
CA PRO A 53 6.01 0.23 -16.47
C PRO A 53 5.47 -1.20 -16.38
N GLY A 54 4.15 -1.33 -16.49
CA GLY A 54 3.47 -2.61 -16.67
C GLY A 54 3.56 -3.12 -18.10
#